data_AF-A0A6H0XVJ7-F1
#
_entry.id   AF-A0A6H0XVJ7-F1
#
_cell.length_a   1.000
_cell.length_b   1.000
_cell.length_c   1.000
_cell.angle_alpha   90.00
_cell.angle_beta   90.00
_cell.angle_gamma   90.00
#
_symmetry.space_group_name_H-M   'P 1'
#
loop_
_entity.id
_entity.type
_entity.pdbx_description
1 polymer ?
#
loop_
_entity_poly.entity_id
_entity_poly.type
_entity_poly.pdbx_seq_one_letter_code
_entity_poly.pdbx_strand_id
1 'polypeptide(L)'
;MTLQDQEIEALKVHNAARAAKHLAPLQWDTQLAQDAKDYAKTLSTKRTLEHADCVAGENLYQQSTGDCTYADAVKAWLGEECYYKSQRIPNGDFEAYGHYSECLGIWSACY
;
A
#
# COMPACT_ATOMS: atom_id res chain seq x y z
N MET A 1 -8.01 16.51 10.70
CA MET A 1 -6.70 16.04 10.21
C MET A 1 -6.49 16.63 8.84
N THR A 2 -5.36 17.30 8.60
CA THR A 2 -5.02 17.86 7.27
C THR A 2 -4.57 16.75 6.31
N LEU A 3 -4.44 17.05 5.01
CA LEU A 3 -3.85 16.12 4.05
C LEU A 3 -2.42 15.74 4.47
N GLN A 4 -1.62 16.74 4.85
CA GLN A 4 -0.25 16.54 5.31
C GLN A 4 -0.18 15.62 6.54
N ASP A 5 -1.12 15.77 7.49
CA ASP A 5 -1.19 14.86 8.64
C ASP A 5 -1.49 13.42 8.19
N GLN A 6 -2.38 13.21 7.20
CA GLN A 6 -2.67 11.86 6.70
C GLN A 6 -1.46 11.21 6.00
N GLU A 7 -0.72 11.99 5.21
CA GLU A 7 0.51 11.53 4.52
C GLU A 7 1.58 11.11 5.54
N ILE A 8 1.79 11.93 6.58
CA ILE A 8 2.73 11.64 7.67
C ILE A 8 2.34 10.36 8.41
N GLU A 9 1.06 10.23 8.78
CA GLU A 9 0.59 9.04 9.52
C GLU A 9 0.66 7.77 8.66
N ALA A 10 0.33 7.83 7.38
CA ALA A 10 0.48 6.70 6.47
C ALA A 10 1.94 6.23 6.38
N LEU A 11 2.89 7.15 6.21
CA LEU A 11 4.32 6.81 6.17
C LEU A 11 4.81 6.24 7.50
N LYS A 12 4.35 6.78 8.64
CA LYS A 12 4.68 6.24 9.97
C LYS A 12 4.20 4.80 10.12
N VAL A 13 2.97 4.49 9.69
CA VAL A 13 2.43 3.13 9.78
C VAL A 13 3.22 2.15 8.90
N HIS A 14 3.55 2.54 7.66
CA HIS A 14 4.45 1.74 6.80
C HIS A 14 5.78 1.46 7.49
N ASN A 15 6.43 2.51 8.00
CA ASN A 15 7.76 2.38 8.60
C ASN A 15 7.76 1.61 9.92
N ALA A 16 6.69 1.68 10.71
CA ALA A 16 6.53 0.85 11.91
C ALA A 16 6.48 -0.64 11.55
N ALA A 17 5.70 -1.02 10.53
CA ALA A 17 5.60 -2.41 10.08
C ALA A 17 6.94 -2.91 9.49
N ARG A 18 7.61 -2.10 8.69
CA ARG A 18 8.94 -2.42 8.13
C ARG A 18 9.99 -2.59 9.22
N ALA A 19 10.00 -1.72 10.23
CA ALA A 19 10.91 -1.81 11.37
C ALA A 19 10.71 -3.10 12.17
N ALA A 20 9.46 -3.54 12.37
CA ALA A 20 9.15 -4.81 13.03
C ALA A 20 9.70 -6.04 12.28
N LYS A 21 10.03 -5.89 11.00
CA LYS A 21 10.68 -6.91 10.15
C LYS A 21 12.15 -6.62 9.85
N HIS A 22 12.75 -5.65 10.55
CA HIS A 22 14.14 -5.21 10.34
C HIS A 22 14.44 -4.71 8.91
N LEU A 23 13.45 -4.13 8.25
CA LEU A 23 13.58 -3.56 6.91
C LEU A 23 13.89 -2.05 6.99
N ALA A 24 14.62 -1.54 6.00
CA ALA A 24 14.93 -0.12 5.90
C ALA A 24 13.64 0.73 5.76
N PRO A 25 13.56 1.92 6.38
CA PRO A 25 12.38 2.77 6.27
C PRO A 25 12.23 3.34 4.86
N LEU A 26 10.98 3.55 4.46
CA LEU A 26 10.60 4.34 3.29
C LEU A 26 10.71 5.84 3.60
N GLN A 27 10.86 6.63 2.53
CA GLN A 27 10.78 8.08 2.55
C GLN A 27 9.62 8.53 1.67
N TRP A 28 9.00 9.65 2.03
CA TRP A 28 7.94 10.23 1.22
C TRP A 28 8.52 10.76 -0.09
N ASP A 29 7.88 10.42 -1.21
CA ASP A 29 8.16 11.02 -2.51
C ASP A 29 6.95 11.86 -2.93
N THR A 30 7.17 13.17 -3.10
CA THR A 30 6.11 14.12 -3.44
C THR A 30 5.54 13.90 -4.83
N GLN A 31 6.33 13.38 -5.78
CA GLN A 31 5.86 13.08 -7.12
C GLN A 31 4.96 11.84 -7.09
N LEU A 32 5.38 10.76 -6.41
CA LEU A 32 4.54 9.56 -6.25
C LEU A 32 3.22 9.88 -5.55
N ALA A 33 3.25 10.74 -4.52
CA ALA A 33 2.04 11.18 -3.83
C ALA A 33 1.07 11.95 -4.74
N GLN A 34 1.61 12.82 -5.60
CA GLN A 34 0.81 13.59 -6.54
C GLN A 34 0.20 12.68 -7.62
N ASP A 35 0.99 11.75 -8.17
CA ASP A 35 0.53 10.78 -9.17
C ASP A 35 -0.59 9.89 -8.60
N ALA A 36 -0.40 9.36 -7.38
CA ALA A 36 -1.41 8.55 -6.69
C ALA A 36 -2.70 9.34 -6.42
N LYS A 37 -2.59 10.62 -6.03
CA LYS A 37 -3.75 11.49 -5.82
C LYS A 37 -4.54 11.73 -7.11
N ASP A 38 -3.85 11.96 -8.22
CA ASP A 38 -4.52 12.17 -9.52
C ASP A 38 -5.13 10.88 -10.07
N TYR A 39 -4.49 9.74 -9.83
CA TYR A 39 -5.06 8.45 -10.19
C TYR A 39 -6.27 8.08 -9.33
N ALA A 40 -6.24 8.35 -8.02
CA ALA A 40 -7.39 8.16 -7.14
C ALA A 40 -8.62 8.97 -7.60
N LYS A 41 -8.43 10.19 -8.13
CA LYS A 41 -9.53 10.94 -8.76
C LYS A 41 -10.09 10.20 -9.97
N THR A 42 -9.23 9.64 -10.82
CA THR A 42 -9.65 8.84 -11.98
C THR A 42 -10.48 7.63 -11.54
N LEU A 43 -10.00 6.85 -10.57
CA LEU A 43 -10.73 5.70 -10.03
C LEU A 43 -12.07 6.09 -9.39
N SER A 44 -12.13 7.24 -8.72
CA SER A 44 -13.38 7.74 -8.14
C SER A 44 -14.49 7.95 -9.18
N THR A 45 -14.11 8.34 -10.41
CA THR A 45 -15.05 8.51 -11.53
C THR A 45 -15.45 7.17 -12.14
N LYS A 46 -14.53 6.21 -12.24
CA LYS A 46 -14.79 4.86 -12.78
C LYS A 46 -15.60 3.99 -11.81
N ARG A 47 -15.52 4.27 -10.50
CA ARG A 47 -16.13 3.48 -9.41
C ARG A 47 -15.69 2.02 -9.36
N THR A 48 -14.48 1.74 -9.82
CA THR A 48 -13.85 0.42 -9.78
C THR A 48 -12.40 0.58 -9.34
N LEU A 49 -11.83 -0.45 -8.73
CA LEU A 49 -10.40 -0.56 -8.51
C LEU A 49 -9.76 -1.20 -9.75
N GLU A 50 -8.87 -0.47 -10.39
CA GLU A 50 -8.12 -0.89 -11.57
C GLU A 50 -6.71 -0.32 -11.42
N HIS A 51 -5.69 -1.16 -11.59
CA HIS A 51 -4.32 -0.71 -11.44
C HIS A 51 -3.92 0.30 -12.52
N ALA A 52 -3.08 1.28 -12.15
CA ALA A 52 -2.51 2.21 -13.11
C ALA A 52 -1.52 1.50 -14.05
N ASP A 53 -1.43 1.96 -15.29
CA ASP A 53 -0.35 1.56 -16.20
C ASP A 53 0.88 2.44 -15.91
N CYS A 54 1.57 2.16 -14.80
CA CYS A 54 2.77 2.87 -14.37
C CYS A 54 3.88 1.91 -13.92
N VAL A 55 5.12 2.42 -13.86
CA VAL A 55 6.30 1.60 -13.48
C VAL A 55 6.44 1.46 -11.96
N ALA A 56 5.81 2.34 -11.19
CA ALA A 56 5.84 2.26 -9.73
C ALA A 56 4.96 1.10 -9.23
N GLY A 57 5.32 0.52 -8.09
CA GLY A 57 4.43 -0.40 -7.40
C GLY A 57 3.18 0.33 -6.87
N GLU A 58 2.05 -0.39 -6.77
CA GLU A 58 0.75 0.21 -6.44
C GLU A 58 -0.08 -0.70 -5.54
N ASN A 59 -0.64 -0.10 -4.48
CA ASN A 59 -1.72 -0.68 -3.70
C ASN A 59 -2.97 0.19 -3.82
N LEU A 60 -4.14 -0.44 -3.97
CA LEU A 60 -5.42 0.26 -4.04
C LEU A 60 -6.28 -0.11 -2.85
N TYR A 61 -7.07 0.86 -2.39
CA TYR A 61 -8.03 0.66 -1.30
C TYR A 61 -9.29 1.45 -1.58
N GLN A 62 -10.44 0.81 -1.37
CA GLN A 62 -11.75 1.45 -1.46
C GLN A 62 -12.59 1.03 -0.26
N GLN A 63 -13.30 2.00 0.30
CA GLN A 63 -14.31 1.76 1.31
C GLN A 63 -15.65 2.36 0.88
N SER A 64 -16.72 1.58 1.01
CA SER A 64 -18.06 1.99 0.57
C SER A 64 -18.82 2.82 1.61
N THR A 65 -18.40 2.80 2.88
CA THR A 65 -19.10 3.47 3.99
C THR A 65 -18.14 3.98 5.06
N GLY A 66 -18.41 5.18 5.59
CA GLY A 66 -17.60 5.79 6.64
C GLY A 66 -16.41 6.58 6.11
N ASP A 67 -15.80 7.36 7.00
CA ASP A 67 -14.56 8.07 6.69
C ASP A 67 -13.39 7.09 6.75
N CYS A 68 -12.52 7.14 5.74
CA CYS A 68 -11.26 6.38 5.70
C CYS A 68 -10.08 7.34 5.70
N THR A 69 -9.09 7.07 6.54
CA THR A 69 -7.80 7.77 6.48
C THR A 69 -6.78 6.98 5.70
N TYR A 70 -5.73 7.64 5.19
CA TYR A 70 -4.63 6.93 4.52
C TYR A 70 -3.99 5.87 5.43
N ALA A 71 -3.87 6.15 6.73
CA ALA A 71 -3.36 5.19 7.70
C ALA A 71 -4.25 3.94 7.84
N ASP A 72 -5.57 4.07 7.66
CA ASP A 72 -6.47 2.92 7.74
C ASP A 72 -6.37 2.03 6.50
N ALA A 73 -6.18 2.61 5.32
CA ALA A 73 -5.84 1.85 4.11
C ALA A 73 -4.53 1.05 4.29
N VAL A 74 -3.48 1.68 4.82
CA VAL A 74 -2.20 1.01 5.10
C VAL A 74 -2.37 -0.12 6.11
N LYS A 75 -3.13 0.07 7.19
CA LYS A 75 -3.42 -0.99 8.16
C LYS A 75 -4.19 -2.15 7.54
N ALA A 76 -5.13 -1.87 6.64
CA ALA A 76 -5.88 -2.90 5.93
C ALA A 76 -4.96 -3.78 5.08
N TRP A 77 -4.08 -3.16 4.29
CA TRP A 77 -3.06 -3.87 3.52
C TRP A 77 -2.11 -4.68 4.40
N LEU A 78 -1.65 -4.11 5.51
CA LEU A 78 -0.78 -4.82 6.45
C LEU A 78 -1.50 -5.99 7.16
N GLY A 79 -2.82 -5.92 7.33
CA GLY A 79 -3.64 -6.98 7.93
C GLY A 79 -3.63 -8.28 7.13
N GLU A 80 -3.25 -8.22 5.84
CA GLU A 80 -3.06 -9.41 5.00
C GLU A 80 -1.88 -10.28 5.44
N GLU A 81 -1.05 -9.83 6.39
CA GLU A 81 0.01 -10.63 7.00
C GLU A 81 -0.46 -12.03 7.41
N CYS A 82 -1.69 -12.15 7.90
CA CYS A 82 -2.26 -13.44 8.32
C CYS A 82 -2.42 -14.46 7.17
N TYR A 83 -2.44 -14.01 5.91
CA TYR A 83 -2.50 -14.85 4.72
C TYR A 83 -1.12 -15.19 4.15
N TYR A 84 -0.08 -14.45 4.54
CA TYR A 84 1.29 -14.71 4.10
C TYR A 84 1.93 -15.85 4.92
N LYS A 85 2.36 -16.91 4.23
CA LYS A 85 2.93 -18.13 4.84
C LYS A 85 4.45 -18.20 4.68
N SER A 86 5.13 -17.06 4.56
CA SER A 86 6.59 -16.96 4.37
C SER A 86 7.12 -17.72 3.15
N GLN A 87 6.27 -17.91 2.13
CA GLN A 87 6.65 -18.52 0.86
C GLN A 87 7.33 -17.52 -0.07
N ARG A 88 8.05 -18.02 -1.09
CA ARG A 88 8.58 -17.18 -2.16
C ARG A 88 7.46 -16.40 -2.84
N ILE A 89 7.63 -15.10 -3.02
CA ILE A 89 6.64 -14.23 -3.68
C ILE A 89 6.88 -14.29 -5.20
N PRO A 90 5.84 -14.34 -6.06
CA PRO A 90 4.40 -14.30 -5.77
C PRO A 90 3.73 -15.70 -5.76
N ASN A 91 4.31 -16.70 -5.11
CA ASN A 91 3.73 -18.05 -5.11
C ASN A 91 2.56 -18.18 -4.11
N GLY A 92 1.58 -19.00 -4.47
CA GLY A 92 0.40 -19.24 -3.65
C GLY A 92 -0.73 -18.28 -4.01
N ASP A 93 -1.57 -17.95 -3.04
CA ASP A 93 -2.68 -17.02 -3.21
C ASP A 93 -2.18 -15.57 -3.09
N PHE A 94 -1.44 -15.11 -4.10
CA PHE A 94 -0.80 -13.80 -4.09
C PHE A 94 -1.80 -12.66 -3.95
N GLU A 95 -3.01 -12.80 -4.49
CA GLU A 95 -4.07 -11.81 -4.35
C GLU A 95 -4.47 -11.58 -2.89
N ALA A 96 -4.29 -12.58 -2.02
CA ALA A 96 -4.63 -12.48 -0.60
C ALA A 96 -3.58 -11.77 0.26
N TYR A 97 -2.34 -11.59 -0.22
CA TYR A 97 -1.26 -10.94 0.54
C TYR A 97 -0.40 -9.95 -0.27
N GLY A 98 -0.85 -9.64 -1.49
CA GLY A 98 -0.12 -8.80 -2.42
C GLY A 98 0.15 -7.41 -1.84
N HIS A 99 -0.86 -6.80 -1.22
CA HIS A 99 -0.70 -5.48 -0.65
C HIS A 99 0.27 -5.48 0.54
N TYR A 100 0.21 -6.51 1.40
CA TYR A 100 1.19 -6.69 2.48
C TYR A 100 2.62 -6.81 1.94
N SER A 101 2.82 -7.58 0.88
CA SER A 101 4.15 -7.78 0.29
C SER A 101 4.75 -6.49 -0.28
N GLU A 102 3.92 -5.66 -0.92
CA GLU A 102 4.30 -4.34 -1.45
C GLU A 102 4.66 -3.38 -0.31
N CYS A 103 3.85 -3.32 0.76
CA CYS A 103 4.13 -2.49 1.94
C CYS A 103 5.52 -2.76 2.55
N LEU A 104 5.94 -4.02 2.57
CA LEU A 104 7.24 -4.44 3.07
C LEU A 104 8.33 -4.43 1.99
N GLY A 105 7.99 -4.36 0.70
CA GLY A 105 8.96 -4.43 -0.40
C GLY A 105 9.78 -5.72 -0.36
N ILE A 106 9.16 -6.83 0.07
CA ILE A 106 9.82 -8.15 0.22
C ILE A 106 9.70 -9.01 -1.05
N TRP A 107 9.54 -8.36 -2.20
CA TRP A 107 9.55 -9.01 -3.50
C TRP A 107 10.82 -9.84 -3.64
N SER A 108 10.63 -11.12 -3.97
CA SER A 108 11.75 -11.96 -4.37
C SER A 108 12.22 -11.46 -5.73
N ALA A 109 13.19 -10.55 -5.75
CA ALA A 109 14.00 -10.33 -6.93
C ALA A 109 14.51 -11.72 -7.37
N CYS A 110 14.28 -12.08 -8.62
CA CYS A 110 14.83 -13.28 -9.20
C CYS A 110 16.35 -13.28 -8.98
N TYR A 111 16.82 -14.23 -8.16
CA TYR A 111 18.18 -14.75 -8.20
C TYR A 111 18.09 -16.25 -8.42
#